data_AF-A0A9D9C809-F1
#
_entry.id   AF-A0A9D9C809-F1
#
_cell.length_a   1.000
_cell.length_b   1.000
_cell.length_c   1.000
_cell.angle_alpha   90.00
_cell.angle_beta   90.00
_cell.angle_gamma   90.00
#
_symmetry.space_group_name_H-M   'P 1'
#
loop_
_entity.id
_entity.type
_entity.pdbx_description
1 polymer ?
#
loop_
_entity_poly.entity_id
_entity_poly.type
_entity_poly.pdbx_seq_one_letter_code
_entity_poly.pdbx_strand_id
1 'polypeptide(L)'
;MKKILYTICVAAVVAAFSSCRGGDDFTESIFDTTTPAVDESKATYPFDKWLYDNFVVPYNTEIQYEFNFPASQLQYQLTPADYKKSQLLAHFIKYLFYDVYTKSAGEEFMKKYGPRIFHFIGSKAYSPTTETETLGYASGGVKITLINVNEMKLWTPQSEYNAADIERLNKDQFHTMHHEFSHILHQTKSYPVNFGQITPSDYDGRDWQKRDSVLSHSLGFITHYASSATYEDFVETLSCTITDTDCRWMYTIIDACANGGVKEGDKELVYELIDSLQIAGLDEPNKPWNRFKILKETSTDSETGEETERFVPSFHQTDAKANAENTVTYEDETSYMTFREYLDTWVQVDNGPETKGMNAILKKLEIAQKWYTEKWGLYLFQIRKEVKARQSKVNEYVRENVTIYDL
;
A
#
# COMPACT_ATOMS: atom_id res chain seq x y z
N MET A 1 -25.20 11.06 -14.69
CA MET A 1 -23.80 10.69 -14.99
C MET A 1 -23.29 9.87 -13.82
N LYS A 2 -23.02 8.58 -14.00
CA LYS A 2 -22.48 7.74 -12.91
C LYS A 2 -21.05 8.19 -12.64
N LYS A 3 -20.80 8.78 -11.47
CA LYS A 3 -19.45 9.13 -11.02
C LYS A 3 -18.82 7.85 -10.47
N ILE A 4 -17.73 7.40 -11.08
CA ILE A 4 -16.94 6.25 -10.61
C ILE A 4 -16.09 6.77 -9.44
N LEU A 5 -16.36 6.29 -8.22
CA LEU A 5 -15.48 6.52 -7.07
C LEU A 5 -14.24 5.63 -7.22
N TYR A 6 -13.03 6.22 -7.19
CA TYR A 6 -11.78 5.47 -7.19
C TYR A 6 -11.39 5.12 -5.75
N THR A 7 -12.02 4.08 -5.18
CA THR A 7 -11.70 3.59 -3.83
C THR A 7 -10.81 2.35 -3.93
N ILE A 8 -9.64 2.41 -3.29
CA ILE A 8 -8.63 1.34 -3.19
C ILE A 8 -9.11 0.37 -2.10
N CYS A 9 -9.42 -0.87 -2.46
CA CYS A 9 -9.72 -1.93 -1.48
C CYS A 9 -8.78 -3.10 -1.69
N VAL A 10 -7.95 -3.43 -0.70
CA VAL A 10 -7.41 -4.78 -0.55
C VAL A 10 -8.45 -5.55 0.26
N ALA A 11 -8.84 -6.75 -0.17
CA ALA A 11 -9.88 -7.52 0.53
C ALA A 11 -9.25 -8.78 1.13
N ALA A 12 -8.75 -8.71 2.36
CA ALA A 12 -8.29 -9.91 3.06
C ALA A 12 -9.51 -10.79 3.44
N VAL A 13 -9.65 -11.98 2.84
CA VAL A 13 -10.68 -12.94 3.26
C VAL A 13 -10.19 -13.65 4.52
N VAL A 14 -10.46 -13.04 5.67
CA VAL A 14 -10.20 -13.66 6.97
C VAL A 14 -11.30 -14.70 7.23
N ALA A 15 -10.97 -15.99 7.06
CA ALA A 15 -11.81 -17.05 7.61
C ALA A 15 -11.87 -16.89 9.14
N ALA A 16 -13.07 -16.63 9.67
CA ALA A 16 -13.28 -16.41 11.09
C ALA A 16 -12.92 -17.68 11.89
N PHE A 17 -11.91 -17.57 12.75
CA PHE A 17 -11.59 -18.59 13.74
C PHE A 17 -12.64 -18.60 14.85
N SER A 18 -13.65 -19.45 14.70
CA SER A 18 -14.36 -20.04 15.83
C SER A 18 -13.95 -21.51 15.93
N SER A 19 -12.88 -21.80 16.66
CA SER A 19 -12.72 -23.09 17.31
C SER A 19 -11.73 -22.96 18.46
N CYS A 20 -12.28 -22.84 19.66
CA CYS A 20 -11.59 -23.22 20.89
C CYS A 20 -12.11 -24.59 21.31
N ARG A 21 -11.15 -25.51 21.47
CA ARG A 21 -11.17 -26.83 22.14
C ARG A 21 -11.79 -28.02 21.41
N GLY A 22 -10.89 -28.82 20.85
CA GLY A 22 -11.06 -30.22 20.49
C GLY A 22 -9.86 -30.61 19.64
N GLY A 23 -9.14 -31.68 19.99
CA GLY A 23 -8.00 -32.12 19.19
C GLY A 23 -8.49 -32.61 17.83
N ASP A 24 -8.18 -31.87 16.78
CA ASP A 24 -8.49 -32.25 15.40
C ASP A 24 -7.17 -32.41 14.64
N ASP A 25 -6.98 -33.61 14.08
CA ASP A 25 -5.97 -33.90 13.07
C ASP A 25 -6.06 -32.86 11.95
N PHE A 26 -4.90 -32.39 11.47
CA PHE A 26 -4.83 -31.47 10.34
C PHE A 26 -5.59 -32.08 9.16
N THR A 27 -6.73 -31.50 8.80
CA THR A 27 -7.45 -31.85 7.57
C THR A 27 -6.54 -31.59 6.36
N GLU A 28 -6.67 -32.41 5.30
CA GLU A 28 -5.94 -32.20 4.06
C GLU A 28 -6.08 -30.75 3.56
N SER A 29 -4.96 -30.18 3.10
CA SER A 29 -4.92 -28.83 2.54
C SER A 29 -5.89 -28.73 1.35
N ILE A 30 -6.74 -27.70 1.33
CA ILE A 30 -7.58 -27.38 0.16
C ILE A 30 -6.74 -26.88 -1.03
N PHE A 31 -5.47 -26.55 -0.80
CA PHE A 31 -4.51 -26.20 -1.83
C PHE A 31 -3.77 -27.45 -2.26
N ASP A 32 -3.66 -27.65 -3.58
CA ASP A 32 -2.81 -28.68 -4.16
C ASP A 32 -1.37 -28.48 -3.69
N THR A 33 -0.84 -29.47 -2.98
CA THR A 33 0.53 -29.45 -2.45
C THR A 33 1.53 -30.14 -3.37
N THR A 34 1.10 -30.57 -4.56
CA THR A 34 2.01 -31.17 -5.55
C THR A 34 2.90 -30.09 -6.15
N THR A 35 4.19 -30.41 -6.29
CA THR A 35 5.12 -29.51 -6.97
C THR A 35 4.70 -29.38 -8.44
N PRO A 36 4.49 -28.17 -8.98
CA PRO A 36 4.12 -27.99 -10.37
C PRO A 36 5.16 -28.66 -11.29
N ALA A 37 4.73 -29.63 -12.09
CA ALA A 37 5.59 -30.25 -13.09
C ALA A 37 5.74 -29.30 -14.28
N VAL A 38 6.97 -29.11 -14.75
CA VAL A 38 7.24 -28.31 -15.96
C VAL A 38 7.08 -29.20 -17.19
N ASP A 39 6.18 -28.84 -18.10
CA ASP A 39 5.89 -29.60 -19.32
C ASP A 39 6.70 -29.05 -20.52
N GLU A 40 7.71 -29.80 -20.96
CA GLU A 40 8.59 -29.45 -22.08
C GLU A 40 7.85 -29.35 -23.43
N SER A 41 6.63 -29.90 -23.53
CA SER A 41 5.85 -29.87 -24.77
C SER A 41 5.02 -28.60 -24.97
N LYS A 42 4.83 -27.78 -23.92
CA LYS A 42 4.07 -26.52 -23.99
C LYS A 42 4.90 -25.41 -24.63
N ALA A 43 4.24 -24.53 -25.40
CA ALA A 43 4.85 -23.29 -25.90
C ALA A 43 5.32 -22.35 -24.77
N THR A 44 4.70 -22.45 -23.59
CA THR A 44 5.05 -21.70 -22.39
C THR A 44 6.27 -22.24 -21.64
N TYR A 45 6.81 -23.40 -22.05
CA TYR A 45 7.89 -24.10 -21.37
C TYR A 45 9.07 -23.22 -20.92
N PRO A 46 9.61 -22.31 -21.76
CA PRO A 46 10.74 -21.47 -21.34
C PRO A 46 10.41 -20.61 -20.11
N PHE A 47 9.20 -20.06 -20.04
CA PHE A 47 8.77 -19.27 -18.90
C PHE A 47 8.42 -20.14 -17.69
N ASP A 48 7.73 -21.26 -17.89
CA ASP A 48 7.39 -22.20 -16.82
C ASP A 48 8.66 -22.75 -16.15
N LYS A 49 9.70 -23.05 -16.95
CA LYS A 49 11.02 -23.45 -16.43
C LYS A 49 11.68 -22.33 -15.64
N TRP A 50 11.61 -21.09 -16.12
CA TRP A 50 12.15 -19.94 -15.41
C TRP A 50 11.45 -19.72 -14.06
N LEU A 51 10.12 -19.84 -14.01
CA LEU A 51 9.33 -19.78 -12.78
C LEU A 51 9.71 -20.89 -11.81
N TYR A 52 9.87 -22.11 -12.30
CA TYR A 52 10.28 -23.25 -11.49
C TYR A 52 11.63 -23.01 -10.82
N ASP A 53 12.63 -22.57 -11.58
CA ASP A 53 13.98 -22.33 -11.06
C ASP A 53 14.08 -21.14 -10.10
N ASN A 54 13.25 -20.11 -10.28
CA ASN A 54 13.35 -18.85 -9.53
C ASN A 54 12.35 -18.74 -8.36
N PHE A 55 11.30 -19.55 -8.33
CA PHE A 55 10.26 -19.51 -7.29
C PHE A 55 10.01 -20.87 -6.65
N VAL A 56 9.79 -21.92 -7.45
CA VAL A 56 9.42 -23.24 -6.91
C VAL A 56 10.61 -23.87 -6.17
N VAL A 57 11.76 -24.01 -6.83
CA VAL A 57 12.97 -24.60 -6.24
C VAL A 57 13.47 -23.83 -5.00
N PRO A 58 13.67 -22.50 -5.06
CA PRO A 58 14.23 -21.77 -3.91
C PRO A 58 13.22 -21.48 -2.81
N TYR A 59 11.92 -21.35 -3.09
CA TYR A 59 10.96 -20.83 -2.11
C TYR A 59 9.71 -21.68 -1.91
N ASN A 60 9.50 -22.73 -2.72
CA ASN A 60 8.24 -23.45 -2.80
C ASN A 60 7.07 -22.47 -3.06
N THR A 61 7.29 -21.58 -4.04
CA THR A 61 6.32 -20.57 -4.47
C THR A 61 5.88 -20.86 -5.91
N GLU A 62 4.58 -20.87 -6.13
CA GLU A 62 3.95 -21.04 -7.44
C GLU A 62 3.44 -19.69 -7.98
N ILE A 63 3.66 -19.44 -9.28
CA ILE A 63 3.08 -18.31 -9.99
C ILE A 63 2.02 -18.84 -10.96
N GLN A 64 0.76 -18.60 -10.66
CA GLN A 64 -0.41 -18.97 -11.45
C GLN A 64 -0.79 -17.81 -12.38
N TYR A 65 -0.31 -17.87 -13.63
CA TYR A 65 -0.66 -16.89 -14.67
C TYR A 65 -1.61 -17.45 -15.73
N GLU A 66 -1.68 -18.78 -15.90
CA GLU A 66 -2.67 -19.43 -16.75
C GLU A 66 -4.07 -19.23 -16.14
N PHE A 67 -5.05 -18.91 -16.98
CA PHE A 67 -6.39 -18.56 -16.52
C PHE A 67 -7.12 -19.77 -15.95
N ASN A 68 -7.23 -19.86 -14.62
CA ASN A 68 -7.95 -20.93 -13.94
C ASN A 68 -8.86 -20.36 -12.84
N PHE A 69 -10.14 -20.14 -13.17
CA PHE A 69 -11.13 -19.66 -12.21
C PHE A 69 -12.09 -20.78 -11.78
N PRO A 70 -12.24 -21.04 -10.47
CA PRO A 70 -13.37 -21.83 -10.00
C PRO A 70 -14.68 -21.08 -10.26
N ALA A 71 -15.71 -21.81 -10.71
CA ALA A 71 -17.01 -21.27 -11.11
C ALA A 71 -17.73 -20.42 -10.03
N SER A 72 -17.28 -20.49 -8.77
CA SER A 72 -17.81 -19.67 -7.66
C SER A 72 -17.43 -18.19 -7.73
N GLN A 73 -16.44 -17.79 -8.55
CA GLN A 73 -16.00 -16.39 -8.69
C GLN A 73 -16.59 -15.66 -9.92
N LEU A 74 -17.56 -16.28 -10.60
CA LEU A 74 -18.23 -15.77 -11.82
C LEU A 74 -19.06 -14.47 -11.64
N GLN A 75 -19.11 -13.88 -10.44
CA GLN A 75 -19.78 -12.59 -10.22
C GLN A 75 -18.99 -11.40 -10.76
N TYR A 76 -17.69 -11.57 -11.04
CA TYR A 76 -16.83 -10.54 -11.63
C TYR A 76 -16.57 -10.84 -13.12
N GLN A 77 -16.59 -9.83 -13.99
CA GLN A 77 -16.19 -9.97 -15.40
C GLN A 77 -14.66 -10.03 -15.49
N LEU A 78 -14.09 -11.18 -15.14
CA LEU A 78 -12.64 -11.37 -15.07
C LEU A 78 -12.05 -11.76 -16.42
N THR A 79 -10.92 -11.19 -16.78
CA THR A 79 -10.17 -11.55 -18.00
C THR A 79 -8.81 -12.19 -17.67
N PRO A 80 -8.29 -13.07 -18.57
CA PRO A 80 -6.94 -13.60 -18.44
C PRO A 80 -5.88 -12.51 -18.35
N ALA A 81 -4.87 -12.76 -17.53
CA ALA A 81 -3.68 -11.93 -17.51
C ALA A 81 -2.90 -12.10 -18.83
N ASP A 82 -2.46 -10.99 -19.41
CA ASP A 82 -1.64 -10.97 -20.61
C ASP A 82 -0.33 -11.70 -20.34
N TYR A 83 0.07 -12.58 -21.26
CA TYR A 83 1.21 -13.46 -21.06
C TYR A 83 2.52 -12.68 -20.88
N LYS A 84 2.77 -11.63 -21.67
CA LYS A 84 4.01 -10.83 -21.58
C LYS A 84 4.02 -10.00 -20.30
N LYS A 85 2.87 -9.47 -19.89
CA LYS A 85 2.75 -8.72 -18.62
C LYS A 85 2.87 -9.63 -17.41
N SER A 86 2.38 -10.86 -17.49
CA SER A 86 2.56 -11.89 -16.46
C SER A 86 4.03 -12.24 -16.26
N GLN A 87 4.78 -12.42 -17.35
CA GLN A 87 6.22 -12.62 -17.31
C GLN A 87 6.94 -11.44 -16.65
N LEU A 88 6.63 -10.21 -17.09
CA LEU A 88 7.24 -9.01 -16.52
C LEU A 88 6.92 -8.85 -15.02
N LEU A 89 5.67 -9.10 -14.61
CA LEU A 89 5.27 -9.05 -13.21
C LEU A 89 6.01 -10.11 -12.38
N ALA A 90 6.15 -11.35 -12.87
CA ALA A 90 6.92 -12.38 -12.17
C ALA A 90 8.39 -11.97 -11.96
N HIS A 91 9.03 -11.38 -12.97
CA HIS A 91 10.37 -10.81 -12.83
C HIS A 91 10.40 -9.69 -11.77
N PHE A 92 9.40 -8.80 -11.74
CA PHE A 92 9.32 -7.76 -10.72
C PHE A 92 9.04 -8.30 -9.33
N ILE A 93 8.21 -9.32 -9.16
CA ILE A 93 8.00 -9.99 -7.87
C ILE A 93 9.33 -10.56 -7.37
N LYS A 94 10.13 -11.19 -8.25
CA LYS A 94 11.45 -11.69 -7.88
C LYS A 94 12.37 -10.54 -7.43
N TYR A 95 12.49 -9.51 -8.24
CA TYR A 95 13.48 -8.44 -8.06
C TYR A 95 13.12 -7.42 -6.98
N LEU A 96 11.87 -6.95 -6.96
CA LEU A 96 11.39 -5.87 -6.07
C LEU A 96 10.79 -6.38 -4.76
N PHE A 97 10.53 -7.68 -4.63
CA PHE A 97 9.96 -8.26 -3.41
C PHE A 97 10.82 -9.39 -2.83
N TYR A 98 10.98 -10.53 -3.52
CA TYR A 98 11.72 -11.67 -2.96
C TYR A 98 13.18 -11.33 -2.66
N ASP A 99 13.88 -10.72 -3.61
CA ASP A 99 15.30 -10.39 -3.43
C ASP A 99 15.51 -9.30 -2.36
N VAL A 100 14.53 -8.42 -2.15
CA VAL A 100 14.56 -7.41 -1.08
C VAL A 100 14.53 -8.08 0.29
N TYR A 101 13.59 -9.00 0.49
CA TYR A 101 13.45 -9.70 1.77
C TYR A 101 14.52 -10.76 1.98
N THR A 102 14.95 -11.46 0.93
CA THR A 102 16.09 -12.38 1.00
C THR A 102 17.37 -11.64 1.38
N LYS A 103 17.60 -10.43 0.87
CA LYS A 103 18.74 -9.59 1.30
C LYS A 103 18.59 -9.13 2.76
N SER A 104 17.37 -8.86 3.21
CA SER A 104 17.11 -8.28 4.53
C SER A 104 17.07 -9.30 5.67
N ALA A 105 16.54 -10.51 5.42
CA ALA A 105 16.36 -11.56 6.43
C ALA A 105 16.84 -12.96 6.02
N GLY A 106 17.41 -13.11 4.82
CA GLY A 106 17.92 -14.37 4.31
C GLY A 106 16.86 -15.22 3.58
N GLU A 107 17.34 -16.18 2.80
CA GLU A 107 16.51 -17.05 1.97
C GLU A 107 15.58 -17.95 2.81
N GLU A 108 16.08 -18.47 3.94
CA GLU A 108 15.30 -19.31 4.87
C GLU A 108 14.08 -18.57 5.44
N PHE A 109 14.15 -17.26 5.60
CA PHE A 109 13.01 -16.44 6.01
C PHE A 109 11.92 -16.45 4.93
N MET A 110 12.28 -16.22 3.67
CA MET A 110 11.32 -16.24 2.56
C MET A 110 10.79 -17.65 2.29
N LYS A 111 11.62 -18.69 2.42
CA LYS A 111 11.17 -20.09 2.36
C LYS A 111 10.15 -20.43 3.42
N LYS A 112 10.15 -19.77 4.58
CA LYS A 112 9.26 -20.08 5.70
C LYS A 112 8.00 -19.23 5.69
N TYR A 113 8.14 -17.94 5.45
CA TYR A 113 7.06 -16.96 5.63
C TYR A 113 6.59 -16.30 4.32
N GLY A 114 7.34 -16.45 3.24
CA GLY A 114 6.97 -15.89 1.94
C GLY A 114 5.65 -16.47 1.41
N PRO A 115 4.92 -15.71 0.57
CA PRO A 115 3.70 -16.20 -0.07
C PRO A 115 3.97 -17.46 -0.91
N ARG A 116 3.08 -18.45 -0.85
CA ARG A 116 3.24 -19.73 -1.57
C ARG A 116 2.64 -19.70 -2.96
N ILE A 117 1.62 -18.90 -3.19
CA ILE A 117 0.96 -18.81 -4.48
C ILE A 117 0.77 -17.34 -4.82
N PHE A 118 1.22 -16.92 -6.00
CA PHE A 118 0.72 -15.72 -6.63
C PHE A 118 -0.23 -16.11 -7.75
N HIS A 119 -1.36 -15.42 -7.85
CA HIS A 119 -2.34 -15.66 -8.91
C HIS A 119 -2.64 -14.36 -9.64
N PHE A 120 -2.53 -14.37 -10.96
CA PHE A 120 -2.64 -13.16 -11.78
C PHE A 120 -4.00 -13.08 -12.47
N ILE A 121 -4.64 -11.92 -12.36
CA ILE A 121 -5.91 -11.61 -13.01
C ILE A 121 -5.71 -10.38 -13.90
N GLY A 122 -6.13 -10.48 -15.16
CA GLY A 122 -5.89 -9.44 -16.15
C GLY A 122 -6.71 -8.17 -15.91
N SER A 123 -8.00 -8.33 -15.60
CA SER A 123 -8.92 -7.22 -15.43
C SER A 123 -8.94 -6.68 -13.99
N LYS A 124 -9.50 -5.48 -13.86
CA LYS A 124 -10.02 -4.98 -12.58
C LYS A 124 -11.14 -5.87 -12.04
N ALA A 125 -11.26 -5.93 -10.72
CA ALA A 125 -12.36 -6.60 -10.04
C ALA A 125 -13.17 -5.54 -9.28
N TYR A 126 -14.40 -5.27 -9.74
CA TYR A 126 -15.30 -4.32 -9.12
C TYR A 126 -16.38 -5.04 -8.33
N SER A 127 -16.51 -4.73 -7.04
CA SER A 127 -17.63 -5.23 -6.24
C SER A 127 -18.93 -4.60 -6.76
N PRO A 128 -19.90 -5.39 -7.25
CA PRO A 128 -21.15 -4.84 -7.78
C PRO A 128 -22.03 -4.20 -6.69
N THR A 129 -21.78 -4.48 -5.40
CA THR A 129 -22.56 -3.96 -4.28
C THR A 129 -21.94 -2.75 -3.58
N THR A 130 -20.61 -2.62 -3.61
CA THR A 130 -19.90 -1.52 -2.93
C THR A 130 -19.22 -0.54 -3.88
N GLU A 131 -19.24 -0.83 -5.20
CA GLU A 131 -18.55 -0.07 -6.25
C GLU A 131 -17.02 0.08 -6.04
N THR A 132 -16.45 -0.70 -5.13
CA THR A 132 -15.02 -0.66 -4.81
C THR A 132 -14.20 -1.55 -5.71
N GLU A 133 -12.98 -1.10 -6.04
CA GLU A 133 -11.98 -1.88 -6.78
C GLU A 133 -11.20 -2.77 -5.80
N THR A 134 -11.28 -4.10 -5.97
CA THR A 134 -10.48 -5.06 -5.21
C THR A 134 -9.11 -5.18 -5.87
N LEU A 135 -8.04 -4.67 -5.25
CA LEU A 135 -6.67 -4.69 -5.79
C LEU A 135 -5.92 -6.01 -5.55
N GLY A 136 -6.47 -6.86 -4.69
CA GLY A 136 -6.01 -8.21 -4.43
C GLY A 136 -6.64 -8.77 -3.17
N TYR A 137 -6.37 -10.05 -2.92
CA TYR A 137 -6.80 -10.71 -1.69
C TYR A 137 -5.85 -11.85 -1.33
N ALA A 138 -5.71 -12.11 -0.03
CA ALA A 138 -5.11 -13.35 0.47
C ALA A 138 -6.14 -14.35 1.00
N SER A 139 -5.93 -15.63 0.68
CA SER A 139 -6.64 -16.76 1.30
C SER A 139 -5.69 -17.48 2.27
N GLY A 140 -5.96 -17.37 3.56
CA GLY A 140 -5.23 -18.07 4.62
C GLY A 140 -3.73 -17.76 4.72
N GLY A 141 -3.27 -16.63 4.16
CA GLY A 141 -1.85 -16.25 4.16
C GLY A 141 -0.96 -17.07 3.20
N VAL A 142 -1.55 -17.92 2.36
CA VAL A 142 -0.80 -18.82 1.45
C VAL A 142 -0.80 -18.28 0.01
N LYS A 143 -1.93 -17.72 -0.43
CA LYS A 143 -2.14 -17.25 -1.80
C LYS A 143 -2.36 -15.74 -1.83
N ILE A 144 -1.63 -14.99 -2.66
CA ILE A 144 -1.88 -13.58 -3.00
C ILE A 144 -2.41 -13.51 -4.43
N THR A 145 -3.58 -12.91 -4.62
CA THR A 145 -4.12 -12.64 -5.95
C THR A 145 -3.80 -11.21 -6.36
N LEU A 146 -3.07 -11.04 -7.46
CA LEU A 146 -2.74 -9.75 -8.06
C LEU A 146 -3.63 -9.50 -9.27
N ILE A 147 -4.34 -8.38 -9.26
CA ILE A 147 -5.35 -8.07 -10.27
C ILE A 147 -4.90 -6.90 -11.14
N ASN A 148 -5.67 -6.62 -12.20
CA ASN A 148 -5.40 -5.52 -13.13
C ASN A 148 -4.04 -5.64 -13.84
N VAL A 149 -3.52 -6.86 -14.03
CA VAL A 149 -2.22 -7.10 -14.68
C VAL A 149 -2.21 -6.56 -16.12
N ASN A 150 -3.35 -6.53 -16.80
CA ASN A 150 -3.44 -6.06 -18.18
C ASN A 150 -3.27 -4.55 -18.31
N GLU A 151 -3.31 -3.79 -17.22
CA GLU A 151 -3.03 -2.35 -17.20
C GLU A 151 -1.55 -2.03 -16.97
N MET A 152 -0.73 -3.03 -16.62
CA MET A 152 0.70 -2.81 -16.48
C MET A 152 1.30 -2.36 -17.80
N LYS A 153 2.10 -1.29 -17.75
CA LYS A 153 2.94 -0.86 -18.86
C LYS A 153 3.98 -1.96 -19.12
N LEU A 154 4.11 -2.41 -20.37
CA LEU A 154 5.25 -3.23 -20.78
C LEU A 154 6.46 -2.33 -21.03
N TRP A 155 7.62 -2.76 -20.55
CA TRP A 155 8.87 -2.07 -20.84
C TRP A 155 9.33 -2.35 -22.28
N THR A 156 9.80 -1.31 -22.96
CA THR A 156 10.57 -1.43 -24.20
C THR A 156 11.71 -0.42 -24.18
N PRO A 157 12.76 -0.59 -25.02
CA PRO A 157 13.82 0.42 -25.14
C PRO A 157 13.31 1.81 -25.55
N GLN A 158 12.10 1.91 -26.12
CA GLN A 158 11.45 3.17 -26.52
C GLN A 158 10.42 3.66 -25.49
N SER A 159 10.14 2.87 -24.45
CA SER A 159 9.10 3.13 -23.44
C SER A 159 9.56 2.66 -22.06
N GLU A 160 10.63 3.29 -21.58
CA GLU A 160 11.19 3.03 -20.25
C GLU A 160 10.26 3.49 -19.13
N TYR A 161 10.40 2.89 -17.93
CA TYR A 161 9.66 3.32 -16.74
C TYR A 161 10.18 4.68 -16.25
N ASN A 162 9.26 5.60 -15.99
CA ASN A 162 9.52 6.84 -15.25
C ASN A 162 8.94 6.76 -13.83
N ALA A 163 9.13 7.81 -13.03
CA ALA A 163 8.67 7.85 -11.64
C ALA A 163 7.15 7.62 -11.47
N ALA A 164 6.32 8.15 -12.38
CA ALA A 164 4.87 7.96 -12.33
C ALA A 164 4.48 6.50 -12.65
N ASP A 165 5.21 5.85 -13.57
CA ASP A 165 4.99 4.43 -13.84
C ASP A 165 5.36 3.55 -12.64
N ILE A 166 6.43 3.89 -11.89
CA ILE A 166 6.81 3.19 -10.65
C ILE A 166 5.75 3.40 -9.56
N GLU A 167 5.25 4.64 -9.41
CA GLU A 167 4.19 4.93 -8.45
C GLU A 167 2.92 4.12 -8.75
N ARG A 168 2.53 4.03 -10.02
CA ARG A 168 1.42 3.18 -10.45
C ARG A 168 1.69 1.71 -10.18
N LEU A 169 2.90 1.22 -10.45
CA LEU A 169 3.29 -0.17 -10.17
C LEU A 169 3.22 -0.49 -8.66
N ASN A 170 3.65 0.45 -7.81
CA ASN A 170 3.53 0.32 -6.36
C ASN A 170 2.06 0.27 -5.93
N LYS A 171 1.26 1.23 -6.39
CA LYS A 171 -0.17 1.33 -6.07
C LYS A 171 -0.94 0.08 -6.50
N ASP A 172 -0.73 -0.37 -7.73
CA ASP A 172 -1.57 -1.41 -8.34
C ASP A 172 -1.11 -2.83 -7.91
N GLN A 173 0.16 -3.03 -7.53
CA GLN A 173 0.72 -4.36 -7.29
C GLN A 173 1.47 -4.48 -5.95
N PHE A 174 2.55 -3.70 -5.74
CA PHE A 174 3.45 -3.94 -4.62
C PHE A 174 2.90 -3.52 -3.26
N HIS A 175 2.05 -2.50 -3.18
CA HIS A 175 1.34 -2.13 -1.95
C HIS A 175 0.56 -3.32 -1.41
N THR A 176 -0.26 -3.93 -2.27
CA THR A 176 -1.01 -5.16 -1.96
C THR A 176 -0.09 -6.29 -1.52
N MET A 177 1.04 -6.51 -2.21
CA MET A 177 1.97 -7.57 -1.83
C MET A 177 2.59 -7.35 -0.43
N HIS A 178 3.05 -6.15 -0.12
CA HIS A 178 3.62 -5.83 1.19
C HIS A 178 2.56 -5.83 2.30
N HIS A 179 1.34 -5.41 1.98
CA HIS A 179 0.19 -5.44 2.88
C HIS A 179 -0.15 -6.89 3.26
N GLU A 180 -0.37 -7.76 2.28
CA GLU A 180 -0.71 -9.18 2.52
C GLU A 180 0.44 -9.95 3.17
N PHE A 181 1.68 -9.62 2.83
CA PHE A 181 2.82 -10.22 3.52
C PHE A 181 2.89 -9.79 4.98
N SER A 182 2.57 -8.53 5.28
CA SER A 182 2.47 -8.05 6.66
C SER A 182 1.36 -8.77 7.44
N HIS A 183 0.25 -9.14 6.78
CA HIS A 183 -0.76 -10.03 7.36
C HIS A 183 -0.19 -11.39 7.75
N ILE A 184 0.54 -12.05 6.85
CA ILE A 184 1.16 -13.36 7.12
C ILE A 184 2.06 -13.28 8.36
N LEU A 185 2.87 -12.22 8.44
CA LEU A 185 3.78 -12.03 9.56
C LEU A 185 3.01 -11.80 10.87
N HIS A 186 2.06 -10.87 10.95
CA HIS A 186 1.38 -10.61 12.22
C HIS A 186 0.46 -11.75 12.67
N GLN A 187 -0.12 -12.52 11.75
CA GLN A 187 -0.84 -13.74 12.07
C GLN A 187 0.08 -14.82 12.66
N THR A 188 1.35 -14.84 12.27
CA THR A 188 2.34 -15.77 12.81
C THR A 188 2.93 -15.32 14.15
N LYS A 189 3.19 -14.02 14.31
CA LYS A 189 3.67 -13.41 15.57
C LYS A 189 2.87 -12.14 15.82
N SER A 190 1.93 -12.18 16.75
CA SER A 190 1.00 -11.06 16.99
C SER A 190 1.70 -9.71 17.16
N TYR A 191 1.09 -8.67 16.57
CA TYR A 191 1.49 -7.29 16.76
C TYR A 191 1.03 -6.76 18.13
N PRO A 192 1.63 -5.67 18.64
CA PRO A 192 1.31 -5.15 19.98
C PRO A 192 -0.13 -4.61 20.07
N VAL A 193 -0.88 -5.05 21.08
CA VAL A 193 -2.29 -4.64 21.30
C VAL A 193 -2.43 -3.13 21.51
N ASN A 194 -1.41 -2.48 22.07
CA ASN A 194 -1.40 -1.03 22.30
C ASN A 194 -1.36 -0.21 21.00
N PHE A 195 -1.09 -0.82 19.83
CA PHE A 195 -1.18 -0.15 18.54
C PHE A 195 -2.58 0.40 18.28
N GLY A 196 -3.61 -0.45 18.44
CA GLY A 196 -5.01 -0.05 18.25
C GLY A 196 -5.54 0.91 19.32
N GLN A 197 -4.80 1.07 20.43
CA GLN A 197 -5.16 1.99 21.51
C GLN A 197 -4.71 3.44 21.25
N ILE A 198 -4.01 3.70 20.14
CA ILE A 198 -3.60 5.05 19.75
C ILE A 198 -4.80 5.85 19.22
N THR A 199 -5.69 5.22 18.45
CA THR A 199 -6.88 5.84 17.83
C THR A 199 -8.16 5.01 18.08
N PRO A 200 -8.48 4.66 19.34
CA PRO A 200 -9.43 3.58 19.65
C PRO A 200 -10.88 3.90 19.24
N SER A 201 -11.27 5.18 19.26
CA SER A 201 -12.63 5.62 18.94
C SER A 201 -12.83 5.99 17.48
N ASP A 202 -11.75 6.00 16.69
CA ASP A 202 -11.76 6.57 15.34
C ASP A 202 -11.85 5.50 14.24
N TYR A 203 -11.81 4.20 14.58
CA TYR A 203 -12.02 3.10 13.63
C TYR A 203 -13.47 3.04 13.14
N ASP A 204 -13.65 2.74 11.86
CA ASP A 204 -14.94 2.67 11.18
C ASP A 204 -15.02 1.46 10.26
N GLY A 205 -15.51 0.33 10.79
CA GLY A 205 -15.65 -0.89 10.01
C GLY A 205 -16.76 -0.85 8.95
N ARG A 206 -17.60 0.19 8.89
CA ARG A 206 -18.79 0.24 8.01
C ARG A 206 -18.66 1.24 6.87
N ASP A 207 -18.22 2.45 7.17
CA ASP A 207 -18.27 3.60 6.27
C ASP A 207 -16.88 4.17 5.97
N TRP A 208 -15.80 3.43 6.28
CA TRP A 208 -14.42 3.84 5.96
C TRP A 208 -14.21 4.19 4.49
N GLN A 209 -14.96 3.58 3.56
CA GLN A 209 -14.86 3.88 2.11
C GLN A 209 -15.33 5.29 1.76
N LYS A 210 -16.14 5.91 2.62
CA LYS A 210 -16.70 7.26 2.44
C LYS A 210 -15.80 8.34 3.04
N ARG A 211 -14.84 7.96 3.89
CA ARG A 211 -13.90 8.90 4.49
C ARG A 211 -12.91 9.40 3.45
N ASP A 212 -12.71 10.71 3.42
CA ASP A 212 -11.64 11.28 2.62
C ASP A 212 -10.27 11.06 3.29
N SER A 213 -9.21 11.15 2.48
CA SER A 213 -7.84 10.90 2.96
C SER A 213 -7.39 11.91 4.01
N VAL A 214 -7.73 13.20 3.87
CA VAL A 214 -7.30 14.26 4.78
C VAL A 214 -7.90 14.03 6.17
N LEU A 215 -9.19 13.72 6.24
CA LEU A 215 -9.85 13.36 7.50
C LEU A 215 -9.24 12.08 8.10
N SER A 216 -8.94 11.08 7.27
CA SER A 216 -8.33 9.84 7.76
C SER A 216 -6.93 10.07 8.35
N HIS A 217 -6.12 10.87 7.67
CA HIS A 217 -4.79 11.28 8.13
C HIS A 217 -4.88 12.08 9.45
N SER A 218 -5.83 13.03 9.56
CA SER A 218 -6.01 13.84 10.77
C SER A 218 -6.53 13.05 11.97
N LEU A 219 -7.18 11.90 11.73
CA LEU A 219 -7.56 10.93 12.77
C LEU A 219 -6.44 9.97 13.13
N GLY A 220 -5.32 9.98 12.40
CA GLY A 220 -4.13 9.18 12.71
C GLY A 220 -4.00 7.88 11.93
N PHE A 221 -4.66 7.76 10.78
CA PHE A 221 -4.56 6.60 9.88
C PHE A 221 -3.71 6.95 8.66
N ILE A 222 -2.86 6.04 8.17
CA ILE A 222 -2.01 6.30 7.00
C ILE A 222 -2.78 6.27 5.67
N THR A 223 -3.96 5.63 5.67
CA THR A 223 -4.94 5.61 4.56
C THR A 223 -6.36 5.61 5.15
N HIS A 224 -7.38 5.88 4.33
CA HIS A 224 -8.78 5.67 4.76
C HIS A 224 -9.06 4.18 5.05
N TYR A 225 -8.44 3.25 4.31
CA TYR A 225 -8.59 1.82 4.54
C TYR A 225 -8.01 1.36 5.89
N ALA A 226 -6.89 1.94 6.33
CA ALA A 226 -6.33 1.74 7.66
C ALA A 226 -7.36 2.03 8.78
N SER A 227 -8.34 2.90 8.55
CA SER A 227 -9.39 3.17 9.54
C SER A 227 -10.44 2.05 9.67
N SER A 228 -10.44 1.04 8.80
CA SER A 228 -11.44 -0.03 8.82
C SER A 228 -11.31 -0.96 10.03
N ALA A 229 -10.09 -1.28 10.47
CA ALA A 229 -9.81 -2.11 11.62
C ALA A 229 -8.35 -1.98 12.10
N THR A 230 -8.11 -2.32 13.37
CA THR A 230 -6.77 -2.21 14.00
C THR A 230 -5.68 -3.02 13.32
N TYR A 231 -6.02 -4.19 12.76
CA TYR A 231 -5.04 -5.05 12.08
C TYR A 231 -4.77 -4.58 10.65
N GLU A 232 -5.76 -3.99 9.97
CA GLU A 232 -5.61 -3.33 8.67
C GLU A 232 -4.73 -2.08 8.80
N ASP A 233 -4.97 -1.27 9.83
CA ASP A 233 -4.14 -0.11 10.17
C ASP A 233 -2.66 -0.48 10.38
N PHE A 234 -2.43 -1.59 11.09
CA PHE A 234 -1.09 -2.09 11.35
C PHE A 234 -0.35 -2.47 10.07
N VAL A 235 -1.01 -3.24 9.19
CA VAL A 235 -0.37 -3.69 7.95
C VAL A 235 -0.25 -2.57 6.91
N GLU A 236 -1.22 -1.65 6.84
CA GLU A 236 -1.17 -0.46 6.00
C GLU A 236 -0.01 0.45 6.41
N THR A 237 0.20 0.62 7.71
CA THR A 237 1.36 1.37 8.23
C THR A 237 2.67 0.77 7.71
N LEU A 238 2.81 -0.57 7.72
CA LEU A 238 4.00 -1.25 7.19
C LEU A 238 4.10 -1.13 5.67
N SER A 239 3.04 -1.43 4.92
CA SER A 239 3.05 -1.46 3.46
C SER A 239 3.29 -0.07 2.87
N CYS A 240 2.54 0.96 3.28
CA CYS A 240 2.73 2.34 2.86
C CYS A 240 4.15 2.84 3.20
N THR A 241 4.70 2.45 4.36
CA THR A 241 6.10 2.82 4.68
C THR A 241 7.08 2.24 3.68
N ILE A 242 6.84 1.04 3.16
CA ILE A 242 7.75 0.42 2.19
C ILE A 242 7.54 1.01 0.79
N THR A 243 6.29 1.23 0.36
CA THR A 243 5.96 1.50 -1.05
C THR A 243 5.76 2.97 -1.41
N ASP A 244 5.33 3.81 -0.47
CA ASP A 244 4.95 5.19 -0.80
C ASP A 244 6.16 6.04 -1.16
N THR A 245 5.99 7.00 -2.06
CA THR A 245 7.07 7.96 -2.38
C THR A 245 7.33 8.89 -1.19
N ASP A 246 8.47 9.61 -1.21
CA ASP A 246 8.72 10.64 -0.19
C ASP A 246 7.71 11.78 -0.26
N CYS A 247 7.27 12.13 -1.47
CA CYS A 247 6.17 13.07 -1.71
C CYS A 247 4.88 12.64 -1.00
N ARG A 248 4.48 11.37 -1.15
CA ARG A 248 3.25 10.84 -0.56
C ARG A 248 3.31 10.80 0.96
N TRP A 249 4.46 10.42 1.53
CA TRP A 249 4.69 10.51 2.98
C TRP A 249 4.54 11.93 3.51
N MET A 250 5.13 12.90 2.81
CA MET A 250 5.02 14.31 3.20
C MET A 250 3.58 14.81 3.10
N TYR A 251 2.87 14.48 2.02
CA TYR A 251 1.44 14.79 1.88
C TYR A 251 0.63 14.24 3.05
N THR A 252 0.82 12.97 3.42
CA THR A 252 0.14 12.35 4.56
C THR A 252 0.45 13.05 5.88
N ILE A 253 1.71 13.44 6.13
CA ILE A 253 2.08 14.17 7.35
C ILE A 253 1.47 15.57 7.39
N ILE A 254 1.43 16.26 6.25
CA ILE A 254 0.77 17.57 6.16
C ILE A 254 -0.73 17.44 6.40
N ASP A 255 -1.40 16.54 5.69
CA ASP A 255 -2.82 16.27 5.88
C ASP A 255 -3.17 15.88 7.31
N ALA A 256 -2.29 15.14 7.99
CA ALA A 256 -2.51 14.70 9.36
C ALA A 256 -2.57 15.86 10.38
N CYS A 257 -2.13 17.04 9.96
CA CYS A 257 -2.19 18.29 10.72
C CYS A 257 -3.26 19.26 10.14
N ALA A 258 -4.06 18.86 9.14
CA ALA A 258 -5.02 19.72 8.45
C ALA A 258 -6.19 20.21 9.33
N ASN A 259 -6.58 19.43 10.35
CA ASN A 259 -7.69 19.74 11.26
C ASN A 259 -7.24 20.53 12.50
N GLY A 260 -6.29 21.46 12.34
CA GLY A 260 -5.88 22.37 13.41
C GLY A 260 -4.37 22.59 13.64
N GLY A 261 -3.52 22.28 12.67
CA GLY A 261 -2.11 22.65 12.72
C GLY A 261 -1.34 22.04 13.90
N VAL A 262 -0.26 22.73 14.30
CA VAL A 262 0.69 22.27 15.34
C VAL A 262 0.82 23.35 16.40
N LYS A 263 0.65 23.00 17.68
CA LYS A 263 0.87 23.94 18.79
C LYS A 263 2.35 24.31 18.86
N GLU A 264 2.66 25.57 19.16
CA GLU A 264 4.05 26.05 19.23
C GLU A 264 4.92 25.23 20.20
N GLY A 265 4.37 24.78 21.33
CA GLY A 265 5.08 23.92 22.28
C GLY A 265 5.27 22.45 21.84
N ASP A 266 4.59 22.03 20.76
CA ASP A 266 4.74 20.70 20.16
C ASP A 266 5.69 20.72 18.95
N LYS A 267 6.20 21.89 18.55
CA LYS A 267 7.04 22.07 17.35
C LYS A 267 8.25 21.14 17.37
N GLU A 268 9.03 21.14 18.45
CA GLU A 268 10.22 20.28 18.59
C GLU A 268 9.89 18.79 18.45
N LEU A 269 8.76 18.34 19.02
CA LEU A 269 8.29 16.96 18.89
C LEU A 269 7.99 16.62 17.42
N VAL A 270 7.33 17.52 16.70
CA VAL A 270 7.06 17.35 15.26
C VAL A 270 8.35 17.22 14.46
N TYR A 271 9.36 18.04 14.76
CA TYR A 271 10.68 17.94 14.11
C TYR A 271 11.37 16.62 14.41
N GLU A 272 11.47 16.21 15.68
CA GLU A 272 12.09 14.95 16.07
C GLU A 272 11.42 13.76 15.36
N LEU A 273 10.09 13.80 15.24
CA LEU A 273 9.34 12.73 14.60
C LEU A 273 9.48 12.74 13.08
N ILE A 274 9.53 13.91 12.43
CA ILE A 274 9.79 14.01 10.98
C ILE A 274 11.21 13.56 10.66
N ASP A 275 12.19 13.94 11.48
CA ASP A 275 13.56 13.47 11.35
C ASP A 275 13.63 11.93 11.55
N SER A 276 12.78 11.36 12.42
CA SER A 276 12.67 9.90 12.60
C SER A 276 12.18 9.16 11.35
N LEU A 277 11.40 9.81 10.48
CA LEU A 277 10.97 9.25 9.19
C LEU A 277 12.12 9.18 8.17
N GLN A 278 13.21 9.90 8.40
CA GLN A 278 14.40 9.92 7.54
C GLN A 278 14.06 10.22 6.07
N ILE A 279 13.12 11.13 5.83
CA ILE A 279 12.72 11.54 4.48
C ILE A 279 13.89 12.27 3.82
N ALA A 280 14.28 11.84 2.61
CA ALA A 280 15.42 12.40 1.92
C ALA A 280 15.09 13.75 1.27
N GLY A 281 15.99 14.74 1.42
CA GLY A 281 15.90 16.02 0.71
C GLY A 281 14.80 16.95 1.21
N LEU A 282 14.50 16.94 2.51
CA LEU A 282 13.52 17.84 3.14
C LEU A 282 13.84 19.33 2.90
N ASP A 283 15.13 19.66 2.77
CA ASP A 283 15.63 21.04 2.62
C ASP A 283 16.02 21.40 1.18
N GLU A 284 15.81 20.49 0.23
CA GLU A 284 16.22 20.68 -1.17
C GLU A 284 15.09 21.30 -2.01
N PRO A 285 15.10 22.60 -2.36
CA PRO A 285 13.97 23.27 -3.02
C PRO A 285 13.60 22.71 -4.41
N ASN A 286 14.49 21.93 -5.01
CA ASN A 286 14.28 21.31 -6.32
C ASN A 286 13.57 19.95 -6.25
N LYS A 287 13.21 19.45 -5.06
CA LYS A 287 12.40 18.24 -4.97
C LYS A 287 10.96 18.54 -5.41
N PRO A 288 10.31 17.61 -6.14
CA PRO A 288 8.91 17.79 -6.57
C PRO A 288 7.92 18.06 -5.43
N TRP A 289 8.24 17.59 -4.22
CA TRP A 289 7.43 17.70 -3.01
C TRP A 289 7.75 18.90 -2.12
N ASN A 290 8.72 19.75 -2.48
CA ASN A 290 9.10 20.90 -1.66
C ASN A 290 8.40 22.19 -2.08
N ARG A 291 7.74 22.21 -3.26
CA ARG A 291 7.02 23.38 -3.77
C ARG A 291 5.53 23.12 -3.74
N PHE A 292 4.83 23.70 -2.77
CA PHE A 292 3.39 23.52 -2.58
C PHE A 292 2.73 24.75 -1.97
N LYS A 293 1.41 24.78 -2.02
CA LYS A 293 0.58 25.78 -1.36
C LYS A 293 -0.25 25.14 -0.26
N ILE A 294 -0.61 25.92 0.75
CA ILE A 294 -1.70 25.58 1.66
C ILE A 294 -2.94 26.33 1.21
N LEU A 295 -4.06 25.59 1.16
CA LEU A 295 -5.38 26.10 0.87
C LEU A 295 -6.25 25.97 2.11
N LYS A 296 -7.11 26.97 2.35
CA LYS A 296 -8.24 26.81 3.25
C LYS A 296 -9.37 26.13 2.49
N GLU A 297 -9.75 24.93 2.92
CA GLU A 297 -10.90 24.19 2.39
C GLU A 297 -12.09 24.40 3.32
N THR A 298 -13.21 24.88 2.75
CA THR A 298 -14.49 24.99 3.44
C THR A 298 -15.46 24.00 2.81
N SER A 299 -16.01 23.10 3.62
CA SER A 299 -17.02 22.13 3.22
C SER A 299 -18.35 22.46 3.89
N THR A 300 -19.39 22.70 3.10
CA THR A 300 -20.76 22.93 3.56
C THR A 300 -21.62 21.70 3.27
N ASP A 301 -22.19 21.13 4.32
CA ASP A 301 -23.16 20.03 4.23
C ASP A 301 -24.46 20.51 3.58
N SER A 302 -24.90 19.84 2.51
CA SER A 302 -26.04 20.30 1.71
C SER A 302 -27.41 20.11 2.37
N GLU A 303 -27.52 19.24 3.38
CA GLU A 303 -28.78 18.94 4.08
C GLU A 303 -28.96 19.81 5.33
N THR A 304 -27.89 20.02 6.08
CA THR A 304 -27.87 20.72 7.37
C THR A 304 -27.40 22.17 7.26
N GLY A 305 -26.61 22.50 6.24
CA GLY A 305 -25.94 23.79 6.10
C GLY A 305 -24.75 23.99 7.05
N GLU A 306 -24.31 22.94 7.76
CA GLU A 306 -23.16 23.01 8.66
C GLU A 306 -21.86 23.18 7.85
N GLU A 307 -20.99 24.09 8.31
CA GLU A 307 -19.71 24.38 7.69
C GLU A 307 -18.56 23.81 8.52
N THR A 308 -17.63 23.17 7.83
CA THR A 308 -16.37 22.68 8.39
C THR A 308 -15.22 23.29 7.62
N GLU A 309 -14.16 23.67 8.32
CA GLU A 309 -12.96 24.28 7.74
C GLU A 309 -11.73 23.45 8.08
N ARG A 310 -10.82 23.32 7.12
CA ARG A 310 -9.50 22.70 7.32
C ARG A 310 -8.46 23.26 6.37
N PHE A 311 -7.18 23.07 6.68
CA PHE A 311 -6.07 23.51 5.85
C PHE A 311 -5.43 22.32 5.11
N VAL A 312 -5.41 22.36 3.78
CA VAL A 312 -4.94 21.23 2.96
C VAL A 312 -3.81 21.64 2.03
N PRO A 313 -2.83 20.77 1.77
CA PRO A 313 -1.76 21.07 0.85
C PRO A 313 -2.19 20.83 -0.60
N SER A 314 -1.75 21.72 -1.48
CA SER A 314 -1.92 21.64 -2.91
C SER A 314 -0.57 21.63 -3.60
N PHE A 315 -0.24 20.48 -4.18
CA PHE A 315 1.05 20.27 -4.85
C PHE A 315 1.01 20.69 -6.32
N HIS A 316 -0.13 20.55 -7.03
CA HIS A 316 -0.42 21.12 -8.35
C HIS A 316 -1.95 21.36 -8.46
N GLN A 317 -2.35 22.51 -9.04
CA GLN A 317 -3.68 23.14 -9.03
C GLN A 317 -4.87 22.19 -9.29
N THR A 318 -5.90 22.22 -8.43
CA THR A 318 -7.24 21.74 -8.79
C THR A 318 -8.32 22.76 -8.40
N ASP A 319 -9.20 23.02 -9.36
CA ASP A 319 -10.45 23.77 -9.21
C ASP A 319 -11.41 23.13 -8.19
N ALA A 320 -12.35 23.95 -7.69
CA ALA A 320 -13.43 23.54 -6.80
C ALA A 320 -14.12 22.23 -7.26
N LYS A 321 -14.32 21.30 -6.33
CA LYS A 321 -14.96 20.00 -6.58
C LYS A 321 -16.25 19.90 -5.77
N ALA A 322 -17.39 19.80 -6.46
CA ALA A 322 -18.66 19.44 -5.83
C ALA A 322 -18.90 17.92 -5.92
N ASN A 323 -19.18 17.27 -4.78
CA ASN A 323 -19.76 15.93 -4.76
C ASN A 323 -21.28 16.04 -4.51
N ALA A 324 -21.99 14.91 -4.37
CA ALA A 324 -23.45 14.93 -4.27
C ALA A 324 -23.98 15.41 -2.90
N GLU A 325 -23.12 15.45 -1.89
CA GLU A 325 -23.51 15.63 -0.48
C GLU A 325 -23.02 16.98 0.07
N ASN A 326 -21.87 17.50 -0.40
CA ASN A 326 -21.26 18.73 0.09
C ASN A 326 -20.83 19.67 -1.04
N THR A 327 -20.87 20.98 -0.76
CA THR A 327 -20.19 22.00 -1.56
C THR A 327 -18.82 22.28 -0.95
N VAL A 328 -17.76 22.23 -1.75
CA VAL A 328 -16.39 22.46 -1.28
C VAL A 328 -15.76 23.64 -2.03
N THR A 329 -15.24 24.61 -1.27
CA THR A 329 -14.52 25.79 -1.80
C THR A 329 -13.09 25.82 -1.27
N TYR A 330 -12.19 26.43 -2.04
CA TYR A 330 -10.78 26.56 -1.71
C TYR A 330 -10.32 28.02 -1.81
N GLU A 331 -9.58 28.48 -0.80
CA GLU A 331 -8.94 29.80 -0.79
C GLU A 331 -7.42 29.64 -0.61
N ASP A 332 -6.63 30.38 -1.41
CA ASP A 332 -5.16 30.37 -1.34
C ASP A 332 -4.71 31.07 -0.05
N GLU A 333 -3.97 30.37 0.82
CA GLU A 333 -3.46 30.94 2.09
C GLU A 333 -1.98 31.33 1.98
N THR A 334 -1.10 30.35 1.74
CA THR A 334 0.37 30.57 1.73
C THR A 334 1.08 29.57 0.82
N SER A 335 2.24 29.96 0.29
CA SER A 335 3.11 29.11 -0.54
C SER A 335 4.42 28.81 0.17
N TYR A 336 4.94 27.60 0.01
CA TYR A 336 6.19 27.15 0.62
C TYR A 336 7.14 26.59 -0.43
N MET A 337 8.44 26.87 -0.25
CA MET A 337 9.52 26.44 -1.13
C MET A 337 10.24 25.20 -0.62
N THR A 338 10.09 24.88 0.67
CA THR A 338 10.51 23.61 1.27
C THR A 338 9.53 23.13 2.33
N PHE A 339 9.54 21.84 2.62
CA PHE A 339 8.77 21.30 3.74
C PHE A 339 9.30 21.74 5.11
N ARG A 340 10.61 21.99 5.24
CA ARG A 340 11.14 22.53 6.49
C ARG A 340 10.67 23.96 6.75
N GLU A 341 10.66 24.82 5.71
CA GLU A 341 10.06 26.16 5.78
C GLU A 341 8.59 26.10 6.22
N TYR A 342 7.85 25.13 5.69
CA TYR A 342 6.49 24.89 6.11
C TYR A 342 6.39 24.56 7.60
N LEU A 343 7.10 23.55 8.09
CA LEU A 343 7.12 23.21 9.51
C LEU A 343 7.58 24.38 10.40
N ASP A 344 8.42 25.26 9.85
CA ASP A 344 8.96 26.40 10.58
C ASP A 344 7.95 27.54 10.78
N THR A 345 7.03 27.67 9.82
CA THR A 345 6.06 28.77 9.72
C THR A 345 4.64 28.34 10.11
N TRP A 346 4.37 27.04 10.17
CA TRP A 346 3.02 26.49 10.36
C TRP A 346 2.54 26.53 11.82
N VAL A 347 1.23 26.67 11.96
CA VAL A 347 0.57 27.73 12.74
C VAL A 347 0.00 27.23 14.07
N GLN A 348 0.08 28.11 15.09
CA GLN A 348 -0.71 28.08 16.32
C GLN A 348 -2.22 27.98 16.01
N VAL A 349 -2.85 26.91 16.47
CA VAL A 349 -4.31 26.85 16.64
C VAL A 349 -4.63 26.62 18.11
N ASP A 350 -5.59 27.40 18.56
CA ASP A 350 -5.98 27.62 19.94
C ASP A 350 -6.44 26.32 20.61
N ASN A 351 -5.78 25.92 21.71
CA ASN A 351 -6.17 24.94 22.75
C ASN A 351 -6.96 23.65 22.36
N GLY A 352 -6.99 23.22 21.10
CA GLY A 352 -7.68 22.02 20.61
C GLY A 352 -6.80 20.76 20.51
N PRO A 353 -7.36 19.57 20.22
CA PRO A 353 -6.67 18.26 20.17
C PRO A 353 -5.79 18.03 18.90
N GLU A 354 -5.20 19.07 18.33
CA GLU A 354 -5.00 19.14 16.87
C GLU A 354 -3.67 18.55 16.34
N THR A 355 -2.74 18.16 17.23
CA THR A 355 -1.57 17.33 16.87
C THR A 355 -1.87 15.82 16.92
N LYS A 356 -3.11 15.41 17.20
CA LYS A 356 -3.50 14.00 17.42
C LYS A 356 -3.21 13.11 16.21
N GLY A 357 -3.51 13.55 14.99
CA GLY A 357 -3.38 12.74 13.78
C GLY A 357 -1.94 12.37 13.46
N MET A 358 -1.09 13.38 13.26
CA MET A 358 0.31 13.16 12.92
C MET A 358 1.03 12.38 14.03
N ASN A 359 0.85 12.76 15.31
CA ASN A 359 1.44 12.04 16.44
C ASN A 359 0.98 10.58 16.50
N ALA A 360 -0.30 10.30 16.18
CA ALA A 360 -0.81 8.95 16.12
C ALA A 360 -0.15 8.14 15.00
N ILE A 361 -0.02 8.67 13.78
CA ILE A 361 0.66 7.99 12.66
C ILE A 361 2.10 7.64 13.04
N LEU A 362 2.82 8.59 13.62
CA LEU A 362 4.22 8.42 13.98
C LEU A 362 4.39 7.43 15.13
N LYS A 363 3.49 7.47 16.13
CA LYS A 363 3.51 6.49 17.22
C LYS A 363 3.17 5.08 16.74
N LYS A 364 2.22 4.95 15.81
CA LYS A 364 1.91 3.68 15.13
C LYS A 364 3.14 3.16 14.39
N LEU A 365 3.82 4.01 13.63
CA LEU A 365 5.03 3.65 12.90
C LEU A 365 6.17 3.21 13.84
N GLU A 366 6.38 3.89 14.95
CA GLU A 366 7.37 3.49 15.97
C GLU A 366 7.07 2.08 16.50
N ILE A 367 5.81 1.80 16.86
CA ILE A 367 5.38 0.48 17.34
C ILE A 367 5.57 -0.57 16.25
N ALA A 368 5.17 -0.27 15.01
CA ALA A 368 5.28 -1.18 13.87
C ALA A 368 6.75 -1.51 13.56
N GLN A 369 7.62 -0.50 13.49
CA GLN A 369 9.06 -0.66 13.28
C GLN A 369 9.71 -1.49 14.39
N LYS A 370 9.37 -1.20 15.66
CA LYS A 370 9.88 -1.93 16.80
C LYS A 370 9.47 -3.40 16.74
N TRP A 371 8.20 -3.68 16.46
CA TRP A 371 7.71 -5.05 16.27
C TRP A 371 8.43 -5.74 15.10
N TYR A 372 8.60 -5.06 13.97
CA TYR A 372 9.25 -5.62 12.78
C TYR A 372 10.70 -6.01 13.07
N THR A 373 11.40 -5.19 13.86
CA THR A 373 12.79 -5.45 14.27
C THR A 373 12.85 -6.56 15.32
N GLU A 374 12.11 -6.44 16.42
CA GLU A 374 12.22 -7.36 17.56
C GLU A 374 11.68 -8.76 17.27
N LYS A 375 10.62 -8.87 16.44
CA LYS A 375 9.99 -10.16 16.13
C LYS A 375 10.60 -10.83 14.91
N TRP A 376 11.12 -10.07 13.96
CA TRP A 376 11.54 -10.60 12.66
C TRP A 376 12.98 -10.30 12.27
N GLY A 377 13.69 -9.44 13.00
CA GLY A 377 15.00 -8.97 12.59
C GLY A 377 14.96 -8.11 11.32
N LEU A 378 13.78 -7.58 10.97
CA LEU A 378 13.57 -6.75 9.79
C LEU A 378 13.62 -5.27 10.16
N TYR A 379 14.38 -4.50 9.38
CA TYR A 379 14.51 -3.06 9.55
C TYR A 379 13.69 -2.33 8.48
N LEU A 380 12.53 -1.79 8.87
CA LEU A 380 11.52 -1.23 7.96
C LEU A 380 12.10 -0.22 6.95
N PHE A 381 12.87 0.76 7.43
CA PHE A 381 13.48 1.78 6.57
C PHE A 381 14.64 1.25 5.71
N GLN A 382 15.31 0.18 6.11
CA GLN A 382 16.31 -0.47 5.25
C GLN A 382 15.63 -1.21 4.09
N ILE A 383 14.50 -1.86 4.35
CA ILE A 383 13.66 -2.46 3.30
C ILE A 383 13.16 -1.38 2.33
N ARG A 384 12.57 -0.29 2.85
CA ARG A 384 12.15 0.88 2.03
C ARG A 384 13.29 1.39 1.16
N LYS A 385 14.48 1.57 1.73
CA LYS A 385 15.67 2.03 1.00
C LYS A 385 16.08 1.05 -0.10
N GLU A 386 16.06 -0.26 0.18
CA GLU A 386 16.38 -1.29 -0.80
C GLU A 386 15.36 -1.33 -1.95
N VAL A 387 14.06 -1.27 -1.64
CA VAL A 387 12.98 -1.21 -2.64
C VAL A 387 13.21 0.00 -3.56
N LYS A 388 13.40 1.19 -3.00
CA LYS A 388 13.65 2.41 -3.79
C LYS A 388 14.92 2.33 -4.62
N ALA A 389 16.00 1.78 -4.06
CA ALA A 389 17.25 1.60 -4.79
C ALA A 389 17.05 0.68 -6.00
N ARG A 390 16.30 -0.41 -5.85
CA ARG A 390 15.98 -1.32 -6.96
C ARG A 390 15.05 -0.70 -7.98
N GLN A 391 14.03 0.04 -7.55
CA GLN A 391 13.12 0.77 -8.43
C GLN A 391 13.86 1.81 -9.28
N SER A 392 14.83 2.52 -8.71
CA SER A 392 15.67 3.47 -9.45
C SER A 392 16.50 2.81 -10.57
N LYS A 393 16.73 1.50 -10.46
CA LYS A 393 17.47 0.68 -11.43
C LYS A 393 16.56 -0.24 -12.25
N VAL A 394 15.24 -0.06 -12.22
CA VAL A 394 14.33 -1.02 -12.86
C VAL A 394 14.58 -1.12 -14.37
N ASN A 395 14.88 0.00 -15.05
CA ASN A 395 15.13 0.00 -16.50
C ASN A 395 16.41 -0.77 -16.85
N GLU A 396 17.47 -0.62 -16.04
CA GLU A 396 18.71 -1.39 -16.16
C GLU A 396 18.45 -2.88 -15.92
N TYR A 397 17.72 -3.21 -14.85
CA TYR A 397 17.34 -4.58 -14.52
C TYR A 397 16.59 -5.26 -15.66
N VAL A 398 15.54 -4.62 -16.19
CA VAL A 398 14.74 -5.18 -17.29
C VAL A 398 15.59 -5.39 -18.53
N ARG A 399 16.41 -4.40 -18.90
CA ARG A 399 17.27 -4.47 -20.09
C ARG A 399 18.26 -5.63 -20.03
N GLU A 400 18.81 -5.91 -18.85
CA GLU A 400 19.94 -6.84 -18.69
C GLU A 400 19.54 -8.24 -18.21
N ASN A 401 18.41 -8.37 -17.51
CA ASN A 401 18.07 -9.60 -16.76
C ASN A 401 16.69 -10.17 -17.07
N VAL A 402 15.87 -9.47 -17.86
CA VAL A 402 14.50 -9.93 -18.19
C VAL A 402 14.46 -10.41 -19.63
N THR A 403 14.00 -11.65 -19.80
CA THR A 403 13.68 -12.22 -21.12
C THR A 403 12.18 -12.42 -21.19
N ILE A 404 11.52 -11.79 -22.16
CA ILE A 404 10.09 -11.98 -22.43
C ILE A 404 9.96 -12.93 -23.62
N TYR A 405 9.34 -14.08 -23.38
CA TYR A 405 9.05 -15.11 -24.36
C TYR A 405 7.75 -14.80 -25.10
N ASP A 406 7.70 -15.12 -26.39
CA ASP A 406 6.46 -15.16 -27.19
C ASP A 406 5.74 -16.50 -27.01
N LEU A 407 4.44 -16.55 -27.35
CA LEU A 407 3.64 -17.79 -27.39
C LEU A 407 3.73 -18.49 -28.73
#